data_AF-A0AAE4FUP6-F1
#
_entry.id   AF-A0AAE4FUP6-F1
#
_cell.length_a   1.000
_cell.length_b   1.000
_cell.length_c   1.000
_cell.angle_alpha   90.00
_cell.angle_beta   90.00
_cell.angle_gamma   90.00
#
_symmetry.space_group_name_H-M   'P 1'
#
loop_
_entity.id
_entity.type
_entity.pdbx_description
1 polymer ?
#
loop_
_entity_poly.entity_id
_entity_poly.type
_entity_poly.pdbx_seq_one_letter_code
_entity_poly.pdbx_strand_id
1 'polypeptide(L)' 'MVQTPAKTLTMAEFLQRPETKPGNEYLEGQLSQKPMPQGKHSKLQGRLVTEINRIAEPAQIALALPELRGLA' A
#
# COMPACT_ATOMS: atom_id res chain seq x y z
N MET A 1 -26.20 23.27 -5.65
CA MET A 1 -24.77 23.12 -6.00
C MET A 1 -24.68 22.06 -7.07
N VAL A 2 -24.09 22.36 -8.24
CA VAL A 2 -23.95 21.37 -9.33
C VAL A 2 -22.79 20.45 -8.96
N GLN A 3 -23.07 19.17 -8.71
CA GLN A 3 -22.03 18.17 -8.51
C GLN A 3 -21.52 17.74 -9.89
N THR A 4 -20.31 18.17 -10.23
CA THR A 4 -19.60 17.67 -11.40
C THR A 4 -19.35 16.17 -11.19
N PRO A 5 -19.69 15.28 -12.14
CA PRO A 5 -19.39 13.87 -12.00
C PRO A 5 -17.88 13.71 -11.80
N ALA A 6 -17.49 13.07 -10.69
CA ALA A 6 -16.09 12.84 -10.37
C ALA A 6 -15.45 12.07 -11.51
N LYS A 7 -14.44 12.66 -12.14
CA LYS A 7 -13.69 12.00 -13.22
C LYS A 7 -13.04 10.75 -12.64
N THR A 8 -13.46 9.59 -13.12
CA THR A 8 -12.93 8.29 -12.71
C THR A 8 -11.45 8.20 -13.11
N LEU A 9 -10.55 8.01 -12.14
CA LEU A 9 -9.13 7.78 -12.39
C LEU A 9 -8.96 6.35 -12.94
N THR A 10 -8.20 6.18 -14.02
CA THR A 10 -7.84 4.83 -14.48
C THR A 10 -6.65 4.29 -13.71
N MET A 11 -6.51 2.96 -13.66
CA MET A 11 -5.34 2.31 -13.04
C MET A 11 -4.02 2.76 -13.69
N ALA A 12 -3.99 2.93 -15.01
CA ALA A 12 -2.80 3.37 -15.73
C ALA A 12 -2.37 4.80 -15.33
N GLU A 13 -3.34 5.72 -15.21
CA GLU A 13 -3.07 7.07 -14.71
C GLU A 13 -2.62 7.09 -13.25
N PHE A 14 -3.13 6.16 -12.41
CA PHE A 14 -2.68 6.00 -11.03
C PHE A 14 -1.22 5.55 -10.96
N LEU A 15 -0.82 4.54 -11.75
CA LEU A 15 0.54 4.00 -11.74
C LEU A 15 1.61 4.96 -12.26
N GLN A 16 1.23 5.94 -13.08
CA GLN A 16 2.15 6.98 -13.57
C GLN A 16 2.39 8.11 -12.55
N ARG A 17 1.59 8.19 -11.49
CA ARG A 17 1.75 9.26 -10.47
C ARG A 17 2.96 8.99 -9.59
N PRO A 18 3.64 10.05 -9.12
CA PRO A 18 4.75 9.90 -8.20
C PRO A 18 4.30 9.34 -6.86
N GLU A 19 5.23 8.69 -6.19
CA GLU A 19 5.05 8.16 -4.86
C GLU A 19 4.79 9.24 -3.80
N THR A 20 3.91 8.96 -2.84
CA THR A 20 3.56 9.88 -1.75
C THR A 20 3.86 9.27 -0.39
N LYS A 21 4.00 10.13 0.62
CA LYS A 21 4.13 9.72 2.02
C LYS A 21 3.07 10.44 2.87
N PRO A 22 2.08 9.73 3.44
CA PRO A 22 1.78 8.31 3.25
C PRO A 22 1.26 8.02 1.83
N GLY A 23 1.41 6.77 1.39
CA GLY A 23 1.08 6.35 0.03
C GLY A 23 -0.42 6.46 -0.29
N ASN A 24 -0.77 6.77 -1.54
CA ASN A 24 -2.14 6.72 -2.03
C ASN A 24 -2.59 5.35 -2.58
N GLU A 25 -3.69 4.80 -2.11
CA GLU A 25 -4.34 3.60 -2.63
C GLU A 25 -5.32 3.95 -3.76
N TYR A 26 -5.43 3.05 -4.73
CA TYR A 26 -6.42 3.12 -5.79
C TYR A 26 -7.58 2.19 -5.47
N LEU A 27 -8.77 2.77 -5.33
CA LEU A 27 -10.00 2.04 -4.98
C LEU A 27 -11.12 2.51 -5.92
N GLU A 28 -11.60 1.61 -6.78
CA GLU A 28 -12.76 1.86 -7.67
C GLU A 28 -12.69 3.17 -8.47
N GLY A 29 -11.51 3.50 -9.01
CA GLY A 29 -11.33 4.73 -9.78
C GLY A 29 -11.15 6.00 -8.95
N GLN A 30 -10.92 5.84 -7.64
CA GLN A 30 -10.66 6.93 -6.70
C GLN A 30 -9.30 6.75 -6.04
N LEU A 31 -8.76 7.88 -5.56
CA LEU A 31 -7.52 7.93 -4.81
C LEU A 31 -7.84 8.08 -3.32
N SER A 32 -7.32 7.19 -2.49
CA SER A 32 -7.46 7.25 -1.03
C SER A 32 -6.08 7.28 -0.40
N GLN A 33 -5.76 8.28 0.41
CA GLN A 33 -4.46 8.34 1.06
C GLN A 33 -4.44 7.42 2.29
N LYS A 34 -3.39 6.59 2.43
CA LYS A 34 -3.19 5.79 3.64
C LYS A 34 -3.14 6.71 4.87
N PRO A 35 -3.65 6.26 6.03
CA PRO A 35 -3.48 7.00 7.27
C PRO A 35 -1.98 7.12 7.59
N MET A 36 -1.62 8.21 8.28
CA MET A 36 -0.27 8.38 8.82
C MET A 36 0.09 7.17 9.69
N PRO A 37 1.28 6.56 9.49
CA PRO A 37 1.68 5.41 10.29
C PRO A 37 1.81 5.79 11.76
N GLN A 38 1.27 4.94 12.63
CA GLN A 38 1.37 5.09 14.08
C GLN A 38 2.33 4.03 14.62
N GLY A 39 3.20 4.40 15.57
CA GLY A 39 4.24 3.50 16.08
C GLY A 39 3.73 2.16 16.62
N LYS A 40 2.52 2.13 17.20
CA LYS A 40 1.87 0.88 17.63
C LYS A 40 1.56 -0.04 16.45
N HIS A 41 1.02 0.52 15.36
CA HIS A 41 0.70 -0.23 14.14
C HIS A 41 1.98 -0.72 13.48
N SER A 42 3.01 0.14 13.36
CA SER A 42 4.30 -0.23 12.79
C SER A 42 4.97 -1.37 13.58
N LYS A 43 4.91 -1.33 14.92
CA LYS A 43 5.48 -2.38 15.77
C LYS A 43 4.76 -3.72 15.59
N LEU A 44 3.43 -3.70 15.50
CA LEU A 44 2.63 -4.91 15.28
C LEU A 44 2.90 -5.49 13.88
N GLN A 45 2.86 -4.64 12.85
CA GLN A 45 3.15 -5.02 11.47
C GLN A 45 4.54 -5.63 11.33
N GLY A 46 5.56 -5.00 11.92
CA GLY A 46 6.93 -5.50 11.90
C GLY A 46 7.06 -6.89 12.49
N ARG A 47 6.50 -7.13 13.68
CA ARG A 47 6.52 -8.47 14.31
C ARG A 47 5.81 -9.51 13.46
N LEU A 48 4.65 -9.17 12.90
CA LEU A 48 3.88 -10.09 12.06
C LEU A 48 4.67 -10.51 10.82
N VAL A 49 5.26 -9.55 10.11
CA VAL A 49 6.10 -9.82 8.94
C VAL A 49 7.30 -10.68 9.32
N THR A 50 8.00 -10.34 10.41
CA THR A 50 9.15 -11.14 10.90
C THR A 50 8.77 -12.59 11.15
N GLU A 51 7.65 -12.86 11.83
CA GLU A 51 7.27 -14.24 12.15
C GLU A 51 6.82 -15.04 10.93
N ILE A 52 6.15 -14.40 9.96
CA ILE A 52 5.80 -15.06 8.70
C ILE A 52 7.07 -15.44 7.95
N ASN A 53 8.01 -14.51 7.82
CA ASN A 53 9.25 -14.71 7.06
C ASN A 53 10.18 -15.74 7.71
N ARG A 54 10.24 -15.78 9.04
CA ARG A 54 11.01 -16.78 9.78
C ARG A 54 10.63 -18.22 9.38
N ILE A 55 9.38 -18.45 9.02
CA ILE A 55 8.86 -19.76 8.61
C ILE A 55 8.94 -19.93 7.09
N ALA A 56 8.55 -18.91 6.33
CA ALA A 56 8.33 -19.03 4.89
C ALA A 56 9.59 -18.82 4.02
N GLU A 57 10.52 -17.94 4.43
CA GLU A 57 11.70 -17.61 3.63
C GLU A 57 12.69 -18.79 3.51
N PRO A 58 13.04 -19.54 4.58
CA PRO A 58 13.98 -20.66 4.47
C PRO A 58 13.50 -21.77 3.54
N ALA A 59 12.17 -21.97 3.49
CA ALA A 59 11.53 -22.93 2.60
C ALA A 59 11.28 -22.36 1.19
N GLN A 60 11.58 -21.07 0.97
CA GLN A 60 11.36 -20.34 -0.29
C GLN A 60 9.92 -20.42 -0.81
N ILE A 61 8.93 -20.47 0.10
CA ILE A 61 7.51 -20.61 -0.27
C ILE A 61 6.76 -19.28 -0.28
N ALA A 62 7.21 -18.29 0.51
CA ALA A 62 6.61 -16.97 0.53
C ALA A 62 7.57 -15.92 1.11
N LEU A 63 7.25 -14.65 0.85
CA LEU A 63 7.90 -13.47 1.40
C LEU A 63 6.81 -12.47 1.82
N ALA A 64 6.75 -12.15 3.11
CA ALA A 64 5.92 -11.08 3.63
C ALA A 64 6.65 -9.74 3.55
N LEU A 65 5.96 -8.72 3.03
CA LEU A 65 6.47 -7.36 2.86
C LEU A 65 5.50 -6.39 3.56
N PRO A 66 5.99 -5.49 4.44
CA PRO A 66 5.13 -4.60 5.21
C PRO A 66 4.48 -3.52 4.34
N GLU A 67 5.18 -3.02 3.31
CA GLU A 67 4.62 -2.13 2.30
C GLU A 67 5.13 -2.54 0.92
N LEU A 68 4.24 -2.52 -0.08
CA LEU A 68 4.58 -2.76 -1.46
C LEU A 68 4.30 -1.51 -2.27
N ARG A 69 5.38 -0.88 -2.73
CA ARG A 69 5.42 -0.13 -3.99
C ARG A 69 6.73 -0.49 -4.65
N GLY A 70 6.67 -0.90 -5.91
CA GLY A 70 7.75 -1.60 -6.60
C GLY A 70 9.09 -0.90 -6.45
N LEU A 71 10.14 -1.70 -6.25
CA LEU A 71 11.50 -1.32 -6.59
C LEU A 71 11.45 -0.76 -8.03
N ALA A 72 11.60 0.55 -8.18
CA ALA A 72 12.05 1.13 -9.42
C ALA A 72 13.55 0.89 -9.54
#